data_AF-A0A0A7PFN2-F1
#
_entry.id   AF-A0A0A7PFN2-F1
#
_cell.length_a   1.000
_cell.length_b   1.000
_cell.length_c   1.000
_cell.angle_alpha   90.00
_cell.angle_beta   90.00
_cell.angle_gamma   90.00
#
_symmetry.space_group_name_H-M   'P 1'
#
loop_
_entity.id
_entity.type
_entity.pdbx_description
1 polymer ?
#
loop_
_entity_poly.entity_id
_entity_poly.type
_entity_poly.pdbx_seq_one_letter_code
_entity_poly.pdbx_strand_id
1 'polypeptide(L)'
;MTWKPTSAARPPLSTSSRPDLLAKEELLTLDGQIDEILPDGRFGVVLENDHRIIAYTAGRMRRFRIRSVVGDAVRVEMTPYDLTKGRIVYRDRGAGPAGGGPKKGNRR
;
A
#
# COMPACT_ATOMS: atom_id res chain seq x y z
N MET A 1 -3.82 -71.90 -3.32
CA MET A 1 -3.63 -70.85 -4.35
C MET A 1 -4.35 -69.59 -3.88
N THR A 2 -3.74 -68.79 -3.00
CA THR A 2 -2.86 -67.64 -3.29
C THR A 2 -3.56 -66.50 -4.03
N TRP A 3 -3.91 -65.43 -3.30
CA TRP A 3 -3.53 -64.04 -3.61
C TRP A 3 -4.37 -63.04 -2.77
N LYS A 4 -3.67 -62.26 -1.92
CA LYS A 4 -4.14 -60.97 -1.38
C LYS A 4 -3.65 -59.88 -2.33
N PRO A 5 -4.33 -58.72 -2.35
CA PRO A 5 -3.58 -57.52 -2.01
C PRO A 5 -4.42 -56.63 -1.09
N THR A 6 -3.95 -56.49 0.15
CA THR A 6 -4.45 -55.45 1.06
C THR A 6 -3.94 -54.11 0.54
N SER A 7 -4.80 -53.41 -0.19
CA SER A 7 -4.51 -52.10 -0.76
C SER A 7 -4.27 -51.09 0.37
N ALA A 8 -3.03 -50.64 0.47
CA ALA A 8 -2.61 -49.53 1.30
C ALA A 8 -3.02 -48.21 0.62
N ALA A 9 -4.05 -47.56 1.13
CA ALA A 9 -4.37 -46.19 0.79
C ALA A 9 -4.27 -45.33 2.05
N ARG A 10 -3.08 -44.75 2.27
CA ARG A 10 -2.91 -43.64 3.22
C ARG A 10 -3.47 -42.38 2.57
N PRO A 11 -4.45 -41.69 3.16
CA PRO A 11 -4.84 -40.37 2.66
C PRO A 11 -3.70 -39.36 2.93
N PRO A 12 -3.41 -38.45 1.99
CA PRO A 12 -2.39 -37.44 2.20
C PRO A 12 -2.82 -36.45 3.29
N LEU A 13 -1.88 -36.10 4.16
CA LEU A 13 -2.01 -35.02 5.12
C LEU A 13 -2.24 -33.72 4.33
N SER A 14 -3.49 -33.25 4.30
CA SER A 14 -3.82 -31.96 3.70
C SER A 14 -3.23 -30.86 4.59
N THR A 15 -2.11 -30.32 4.14
CA THR A 15 -1.53 -29.08 4.65
C THR A 15 -2.46 -27.94 4.30
N SER A 16 -3.47 -27.69 5.14
CA SER A 16 -4.18 -26.41 5.09
C SER A 16 -3.39 -25.42 5.95
N SER A 17 -2.35 -24.83 5.36
CA SER A 17 -1.84 -23.54 5.80
C SER A 17 -3.01 -22.56 5.78
N ARG A 18 -3.49 -22.18 6.96
CA ARG A 18 -4.26 -20.95 7.11
C ARG A 18 -3.32 -19.88 7.66
N PRO A 19 -2.86 -18.94 6.82
CA PRO A 19 -2.40 -17.66 7.33
C PRO A 19 -3.30 -16.57 6.74
N ASP A 20 -4.56 -16.53 7.17
CA ASP A 20 -5.44 -15.37 6.87
C ASP A 20 -6.03 -14.79 8.16
N LEU A 21 -5.24 -14.81 9.24
CA LEU A 21 -5.63 -14.25 10.53
C LEU A 21 -4.48 -13.44 11.13
N LEU A 22 -4.00 -12.44 10.39
CA LEU A 22 -3.31 -11.28 11.00
C LEU A 22 -3.38 -10.03 10.09
N ALA A 23 -4.44 -9.88 9.29
CA ALA A 23 -4.59 -8.75 8.36
C ALA A 23 -5.45 -7.62 8.95
N LYS A 24 -5.16 -7.21 10.19
CA LYS A 24 -5.80 -6.05 10.83
C LYS A 24 -4.81 -5.26 11.66
N GLU A 25 -3.60 -5.10 11.14
CA GLU A 25 -2.70 -4.10 11.69
C GLU A 25 -3.20 -2.77 11.15
N GLU A 26 -3.85 -1.98 12.01
CA GLU A 26 -4.31 -0.63 11.68
C GLU A 26 -3.11 0.16 11.14
N LEU A 27 -3.07 0.37 9.81
CA LEU A 27 -2.04 1.21 9.21
C LEU A 27 -2.23 2.62 9.76
N LEU A 28 -1.16 3.14 10.37
CA LEU A 28 -1.15 4.49 10.86
C LEU A 28 -1.06 5.42 9.67
N THR A 29 -2.08 6.26 9.53
CA THR A 29 -2.15 7.26 8.47
C THR A 29 -1.63 8.58 9.04
N LEU A 30 -0.50 9.04 8.53
CA LEU A 30 0.14 10.28 8.95
C LEU A 30 0.23 11.23 7.78
N ASP A 31 0.06 12.51 8.07
CA ASP A 31 0.19 13.59 7.12
C ASP A 31 1.62 14.17 7.21
N GLY A 32 2.14 14.59 6.06
CA GLY A 32 3.50 15.10 5.94
C GLY A 32 3.72 15.84 4.62
N GLN A 33 4.91 16.39 4.46
CA GLN A 33 5.30 17.16 3.28
C GLN A 33 6.52 16.51 2.62
N ILE A 34 6.53 16.50 1.28
CA ILE A 34 7.72 16.04 0.54
C ILE A 34 8.82 17.09 0.69
N ASP A 35 9.95 16.69 1.26
CA ASP A 35 11.16 17.53 1.41
C ASP A 35 12.11 17.32 0.24
N GLU A 36 12.34 16.06 -0.14
CA GLU A 36 13.29 15.70 -1.21
C GLU A 36 12.74 14.58 -2.08
N ILE A 37 13.10 14.61 -3.37
CA ILE A 37 12.80 13.54 -4.33
C ILE A 37 14.11 12.91 -4.77
N LEU A 38 14.30 11.64 -4.41
CA LEU A 38 15.46 10.88 -4.83
C LEU A 38 15.21 10.28 -6.23
N PRO A 39 16.20 10.28 -7.13
CA PRO A 39 16.07 9.72 -8.48
C PRO A 39 15.81 8.21 -8.48
N ASP A 40 16.04 7.52 -7.35
CA ASP A 40 15.78 6.08 -7.16
C ASP A 40 14.29 5.73 -7.02
N GLY A 41 13.39 6.71 -7.16
CA GLY A 41 11.93 6.53 -6.97
C GLY A 41 11.50 6.49 -5.50
N ARG A 42 12.37 6.98 -4.61
CA ARG A 42 12.12 7.17 -3.18
C ARG A 42 11.81 8.65 -2.91
N PHE A 43 10.94 8.89 -1.95
CA PHE A 43 10.55 10.24 -1.56
C PHE A 43 10.93 10.46 -0.10
N GLY A 44 11.71 11.50 0.17
CA GLY A 44 11.97 11.99 1.51
C GLY A 44 10.77 12.79 1.98
N VAL A 45 10.01 12.27 2.93
CA VAL A 45 8.84 12.96 3.50
C VAL A 45 9.17 13.36 4.92
N VAL A 46 8.94 14.63 5.23
CA VAL A 46 8.96 15.15 6.61
C VAL A 46 7.54 15.04 7.12
N LEU A 47 7.34 14.26 8.17
CA LEU A 47 6.07 14.21 8.89
C LEU A 47 5.91 15.44 9.77
N GLU A 48 4.67 15.75 10.17
CA GLU A 48 4.38 16.78 11.17
C GLU A 48 5.03 16.50 12.55
N ASN A 49 5.52 15.29 12.78
CA ASN A 49 6.27 14.88 13.97
C ASN A 49 7.79 15.17 13.88
N ASP A 50 8.23 16.01 12.94
CA ASP A 50 9.66 16.31 12.64
C ASP A 50 10.52 15.09 12.24
N HIS A 51 9.88 13.97 11.89
CA HIS A 51 10.56 12.77 11.42
C HIS A 51 10.69 12.78 9.90
N ARG A 52 11.95 12.65 9.44
CA ARG A 52 12.28 12.40 8.03
C ARG A 52 12.21 10.91 7.76
N ILE A 53 11.29 10.50 6.88
CA ILE A 53 11.11 9.11 6.50
C ILE A 53 11.37 8.92 5.01
N ILE A 54 11.68 7.68 4.63
CA ILE A 54 11.73 7.27 3.23
C ILE A 54 10.40 6.62 2.89
N ALA A 55 9.64 7.28 2.02
CA ALA A 55 8.36 6.78 1.57
C ALA A 55 8.39 6.31 0.11
N TYR A 56 7.67 5.21 -0.16
CA TYR A 56 7.45 4.69 -1.50
C TYR A 56 6.08 5.11 -2.00
N THR A 57 5.96 5.38 -3.30
CA THR A 57 4.66 5.65 -3.92
C THR A 57 3.83 4.37 -3.95
N ALA A 58 2.55 4.46 -3.53
CA ALA A 58 1.64 3.36 -3.73
C ALA A 58 1.43 3.11 -5.24
N GLY A 59 1.27 1.83 -5.64
CA GLY A 59 0.97 1.48 -7.04
C GLY A 59 -0.30 2.17 -7.57
N ARG A 60 -1.21 2.55 -6.67
CA ARG A 60 -2.38 3.38 -6.97
C ARG A 60 -1.97 4.74 -7.55
N MET A 61 -0.98 5.43 -6.98
CA MET A 61 -0.49 6.72 -7.50
C MET A 61 0.06 6.61 -8.92
N ARG A 62 0.80 5.54 -9.22
CA ARG A 62 1.35 5.28 -10.56
C ARG A 62 0.24 5.01 -11.58
N ARG A 63 -0.84 4.31 -11.19
CA ARG A 63 -2.02 4.08 -12.04
C ARG A 63 -2.77 5.39 -12.35
N PHE A 64 -2.91 6.27 -11.36
CA PHE A 64 -3.56 7.58 -11.52
C PHE A 64 -2.63 8.67 -12.09
N ARG A 65 -1.39 8.31 -12.48
CA ARG A 65 -0.41 9.20 -13.11
C ARG A 65 -0.16 10.49 -12.30
N ILE A 66 -0.17 10.34 -10.97
CA ILE A 66 0.03 11.43 -10.02
C ILE A 66 1.52 11.79 -9.98
N ARG A 67 1.87 13.03 -10.32
CA ARG A 67 3.27 13.53 -10.27
C ARG A 67 3.53 14.21 -8.93
N SER A 68 4.42 13.68 -8.12
CA SER A 68 4.80 14.31 -6.84
C SER A 68 5.84 15.42 -7.06
N VAL A 69 5.68 16.56 -6.38
CA VAL A 69 6.63 17.68 -6.38
C VAL A 69 7.13 17.91 -4.95
N VAL A 70 8.32 18.47 -4.79
CA VAL A 70 8.83 18.93 -3.49
C VAL A 70 7.90 20.02 -2.95
N GLY A 71 7.53 19.93 -1.67
CA GLY A 71 6.58 20.84 -1.03
C GLY A 71 5.11 20.44 -1.17
N ASP A 72 4.78 19.35 -1.88
CA ASP A 72 3.40 18.84 -1.88
C ASP A 72 3.07 18.16 -0.53
N ALA A 73 1.86 18.43 -0.03
CA ALA A 73 1.29 17.72 1.11
C ALA A 73 0.88 16.30 0.70
N VAL A 74 1.34 15.32 1.46
CA VAL A 74 1.13 13.91 1.19
C VAL A 74 0.67 13.17 2.43
N ARG A 75 -0.17 12.18 2.20
CA ARG A 75 -0.65 11.26 3.22
C ARG A 75 0.06 9.93 3.07
N VAL A 76 0.74 9.55 4.14
CA VAL A 76 1.58 8.36 4.22
C VAL A 76 0.93 7.37 5.17
N GLU A 77 0.74 6.14 4.70
CA GLU A 77 0.35 5.02 5.52
C GLU A 77 1.62 4.24 5.90
N MET A 78 1.81 3.99 7.19
CA MET A 78 2.90 3.17 7.70
C MET A 78 2.37 2.14 8.69
N THR A 79 3.04 1.00 8.76
CA THR A 79 2.74 0.02 9.79
C THR A 79 3.31 0.54 11.11
N PRO A 80 2.60 0.43 12.25
CA PRO A 80 3.09 0.90 13.56
C PRO A 80 4.46 0.34 13.98
N TYR A 81 4.94 -0.73 13.35
CA TYR A 81 6.27 -1.30 13.59
C TYR A 81 7.40 -0.59 12.84
N ASP A 82 7.10 0.10 11.74
CA ASP A 82 8.09 0.73 10.86
C ASP A 82 7.79 2.22 10.65
N LEU A 83 8.13 3.04 11.64
CA LEU A 83 7.99 4.51 11.57
C LEU A 83 8.97 5.18 10.60
N THR A 84 9.99 4.46 10.12
CA THR A 84 11.04 4.98 9.20
C THR A 84 10.68 4.80 7.74
N LYS A 85 9.74 3.90 7.43
CA LYS A 85 9.35 3.54 6.06
C LYS A 85 7.85 3.73 5.90
N GLY A 86 7.49 4.56 4.92
CA GLY A 86 6.09 4.89 4.66
C GLY A 86 5.63 4.48 3.27
N ARG A 87 4.32 4.36 3.10
CA ARG A 87 3.69 4.23 1.79
C ARG A 87 2.82 5.43 1.52
N ILE A 88 3.15 6.19 0.47
CA ILE A 88 2.35 7.36 0.08
C ILE A 88 1.08 6.87 -0.63
N VAL A 89 -0.07 7.11 -0.03
CA VAL A 89 -1.37 6.65 -0.55
C VAL A 89 -2.14 7.76 -1.22
N TYR A 90 -2.02 8.97 -0.68
CA TYR A 90 -2.72 10.14 -1.20
C TYR A 90 -1.81 11.37 -1.22
N ARG A 91 -2.05 12.27 -2.18
CA ARG A 91 -1.51 13.63 -2.13
C ARG A 91 -2.68 14.59 -2.09
N ASP A 92 -2.60 15.60 -1.24
CA ASP A 92 -3.57 16.68 -1.26
C ASP A 92 -3.02 17.78 -2.18
N ARG A 93 -3.46 17.78 -3.44
CA ARG A 93 -3.25 18.97 -4.27
C ARG A 93 -4.29 19.97 -3.85
N GLY A 94 -3.88 20.93 -3.02
CA GLY A 94 -4.63 22.15 -2.79
C GLY A 94 -5.07 22.73 -4.14
N ALA A 95 -6.39 22.73 -4.35
CA ALA A 95 -7.13 23.40 -5.42
C ALA A 95 -6.32 23.90 -6.63
N GLY A 96 -5.89 22.98 -7.49
CA GLY A 96 -5.43 23.28 -8.86
C GLY A 96 -6.33 22.53 -9.86
N PRO A 97 -7.03 23.21 -10.80
CA PRO A 97 -8.13 22.61 -11.53
C PRO A 97 -7.62 21.77 -12.70
N ALA A 98 -7.29 20.49 -12.50
CA ALA A 98 -7.16 19.54 -13.62
C ALA A 98 -7.08 18.08 -13.13
N GLY A 99 -8.17 17.33 -13.37
CA GLY A 99 -8.20 15.87 -13.22
C GLY A 99 -9.62 15.33 -13.07
N GLY A 100 -10.43 15.43 -14.13
CA GLY A 100 -11.82 14.99 -14.16
C GLY A 100 -12.02 13.51 -13.80
N GLY A 101 -12.86 13.26 -12.81
CA GLY A 101 -13.76 12.11 -12.83
C GLY A 101 -14.99 12.49 -13.65
N PRO A 102 -15.53 11.60 -14.51
CA PRO A 102 -16.78 11.90 -15.20
C PRO A 102 -17.85 12.09 -14.13
N LYS A 103 -18.39 13.31 -14.00
CA LYS A 103 -19.65 13.50 -13.29
C LYS A 103 -20.65 12.58 -13.98
N LYS A 104 -21.07 11.54 -13.26
CA LYS A 104 -22.12 10.61 -13.67
C LYS A 104 -23.36 11.43 -13.98
N GLY A 105 -23.52 11.78 -15.24
CA GLY A 105 -24.73 12.39 -15.77
C GLY A 105 -25.81 11.31 -15.77
N ASN A 106 -26.58 11.24 -14.68
CA ASN A 106 -27.88 10.59 -14.74
C ASN A 106 -28.81 11.53 -15.52
N ARG A 107 -28.80 11.39 -16.85
CA ARG A 107 -29.96 11.73 -17.66
C ARG A 107 -31.00 10.65 -17.39
N ARG A 108 -32.05 11.01 -16.65
CA ARG A 108 -33.45 10.64 -16.91
C ARG A 108 -34.35 11.38 -15.95
#